data_AF-A0A3E1EEJ5-F1
#
_entry.id   AF-A0A3E1EEJ5-F1
#
_cell.length_a   1.000
_cell.length_b   1.000
_cell.length_c   1.000
_cell.angle_alpha   90.00
_cell.angle_beta   90.00
_cell.angle_gamma   90.00
#
_symmetry.space_group_name_H-M   'P 1'
#
loop_
_entity.id
_entity.type
_entity.pdbx_description
1 polymer ?
#
loop_
_entity_poly.entity_id
_entity_poly.type
_entity_poly.pdbx_seq_one_letter_code
_entity_poly.pdbx_strand_id
1 'polypeptide(L)'
;MKFAVLRGSGVLGLLLPVGLALIGCTQETQNEIGRSIQNWTGVNGVLEIYAGDKLVKRFIDVDKLTTATATGGSASRPYRFGYGILDENLNSAKDAAEKRVYFEFSDFSTNYIFYESPR
;
A
#
# COMPACT_ATOMS: atom_id res chain seq x y z
N MET A 1 21.71 34.73 -59.73
CA MET A 1 21.43 33.85 -58.57
C MET A 1 19.98 33.38 -58.66
N LYS A 2 19.74 32.08 -58.90
CA LYS A 2 18.43 31.44 -58.72
C LYS A 2 18.58 30.51 -57.51
N PHE A 3 17.89 30.80 -56.43
CA PHE A 3 17.89 29.97 -55.24
C PHE A 3 17.03 28.73 -55.46
N ALA A 4 17.59 27.59 -55.07
CA ALA A 4 17.03 26.27 -55.21
C ALA A 4 15.82 26.05 -54.29
N VAL A 5 14.86 25.30 -54.81
CA VAL A 5 13.78 24.68 -54.05
C VAL A 5 14.38 23.55 -53.20
N LEU A 6 14.19 23.59 -51.88
CA LEU A 6 14.24 22.40 -51.04
C LEU A 6 12.82 22.09 -50.53
N ARG A 7 12.26 20.99 -51.05
CA ARG A 7 11.09 20.32 -50.50
C ARG A 7 11.49 19.65 -49.18
N GLY A 8 10.95 20.13 -48.06
CA GLY A 8 10.98 19.44 -46.77
C GLY A 8 9.60 18.91 -46.43
N SER A 9 9.36 17.62 -46.69
CA SER A 9 8.12 16.92 -46.37
C SER A 9 7.83 16.94 -44.87
N GLY A 10 6.57 17.24 -44.53
CA GLY A 10 6.12 17.47 -43.17
C GLY A 10 6.25 16.24 -42.27
N VAL A 11 7.00 16.39 -41.18
CA VAL A 11 6.90 15.54 -39.98
C VAL A 11 7.05 16.37 -38.69
N LEU A 12 7.33 17.67 -38.78
CA LEU A 12 7.72 18.49 -37.61
C LEU A 12 6.56 19.09 -36.80
N GLY A 13 5.30 18.73 -37.10
CA GLY A 13 4.11 19.37 -36.52
C GLY A 13 3.40 18.61 -35.39
N LEU A 14 3.79 17.36 -35.09
CA LEU A 14 2.99 16.46 -34.24
C LEU A 14 3.69 15.99 -32.96
N LEU A 15 4.62 16.79 -32.41
CA LEU A 15 5.27 16.47 -31.13
C LEU A 15 4.99 17.49 -30.02
N LEU A 16 4.24 18.56 -30.31
CA LEU A 16 4.10 19.70 -29.38
C LEU A 16 2.92 19.66 -28.39
N PRO A 17 1.81 18.90 -28.54
CA PRO A 17 0.75 18.92 -27.51
C PRO A 17 0.96 17.92 -26.37
N VAL A 18 1.83 16.91 -26.51
CA VAL A 18 1.99 15.84 -25.50
C VAL A 18 2.88 16.27 -24.32
N GLY A 19 3.77 17.25 -24.53
CA GLY A 19 4.73 17.70 -23.51
C GLY A 19 4.15 18.58 -22.40
N LEU A 20 3.02 19.27 -22.61
CA LEU A 20 2.46 20.20 -21.63
C LEU A 20 1.52 19.53 -20.59
N ALA A 21 1.20 18.25 -20.73
CA ALA A 21 0.35 17.53 -19.78
C ALA A 21 1.10 16.99 -18.55
N LEU A 22 2.44 17.13 -18.48
CA LEU A 22 3.27 16.51 -17.45
C LEU A 22 3.68 17.42 -16.28
N ILE A 23 3.23 18.68 -16.25
CA ILE A 23 3.64 19.67 -15.22
C ILE A 23 2.80 19.57 -13.93
N GLY A 24 1.80 18.68 -13.88
CA GLY A 24 0.81 18.63 -12.78
C GLY A 24 0.96 17.50 -11.76
N CYS A 25 1.77 16.47 -12.03
CA CYS A 25 1.91 15.36 -11.10
C CYS A 25 3.03 15.65 -10.10
N THR A 26 2.66 16.15 -8.92
CA THR A 26 3.61 16.26 -7.80
C THR A 26 4.18 14.87 -7.46
N GLN A 27 5.36 14.81 -6.85
CA GLN A 27 5.91 13.53 -6.38
C GLN A 27 4.96 12.82 -5.40
N GLU A 28 4.15 13.57 -4.65
CA GLU A 28 3.12 12.99 -3.77
C GLU A 28 1.93 12.43 -4.54
N THR A 29 1.45 13.13 -5.57
CA THR A 29 0.40 12.62 -6.47
C THR A 29 0.87 11.38 -7.25
N GLN A 30 2.13 11.35 -7.71
CA GLN A 30 2.72 10.16 -8.34
C GLN A 30 2.85 9.00 -7.34
N ASN A 31 3.25 9.27 -6.09
CA ASN A 31 3.33 8.25 -5.04
C ASN A 31 1.96 7.72 -4.63
N GLU A 32 0.93 8.56 -4.55
CA GLU A 32 -0.45 8.14 -4.32
C GLU A 32 -0.99 7.30 -5.48
N ILE A 33 -0.70 7.68 -6.73
CA ILE A 33 -1.06 6.89 -7.92
C ILE A 33 -0.33 5.54 -7.89
N GLY A 34 0.97 5.53 -7.60
CA GLY A 34 1.75 4.30 -7.43
C GLY A 34 1.16 3.38 -6.36
N ARG A 35 0.75 3.93 -5.21
CA ARG A 35 0.12 3.19 -4.11
C ARG A 35 -1.32 2.73 -4.40
N SER A 36 -2.08 3.46 -5.22
CA SER A 36 -3.46 3.11 -5.56
C SER A 36 -3.58 2.08 -6.69
N ILE A 37 -2.61 2.06 -7.61
CA ILE A 37 -2.49 0.99 -8.63
C ILE A 37 -1.98 -0.31 -8.00
N GLN A 38 -1.14 -0.22 -6.98
CA GLN A 38 -0.79 -1.30 -6.06
C GLN A 38 -2.00 -1.56 -5.15
N ASN A 39 -3.07 -2.12 -5.73
CA ASN A 39 -4.18 -2.65 -4.97
C ASN A 39 -3.57 -3.66 -3.98
N TRP A 40 -3.49 -3.27 -2.72
CA TRP A 40 -2.77 -3.97 -1.65
C TRP A 40 -3.35 -5.34 -1.28
N THR A 41 -4.30 -5.81 -2.09
CA THR A 41 -4.84 -7.17 -2.11
C THR A 41 -3.80 -8.20 -2.60
N GLY A 42 -2.54 -8.06 -2.18
CA GLY A 42 -1.56 -9.13 -2.22
C GLY A 42 -1.79 -10.00 -0.99
N VAL A 43 -2.01 -11.29 -1.20
CA VAL A 43 -2.38 -12.31 -0.19
C VAL A 43 -1.26 -12.58 0.85
N ASN A 44 -0.30 -11.65 0.99
CA ASN A 44 0.98 -11.81 1.68
C ASN A 44 1.25 -10.65 2.67
N GLY A 45 0.21 -10.03 3.22
CA GLY A 45 0.39 -8.99 4.24
C GLY A 45 0.93 -9.55 5.55
N VAL A 46 1.86 -8.82 6.17
CA VAL A 46 2.43 -9.10 7.50
C VAL A 46 2.19 -7.94 8.45
N LEU A 47 1.40 -8.19 9.49
CA LEU A 47 1.14 -7.25 10.59
C LEU A 47 2.03 -7.60 11.77
N GLU A 48 2.87 -6.65 12.18
CA GLU A 48 3.70 -6.76 13.38
C GLU A 48 3.27 -5.73 14.41
N ILE A 49 3.17 -6.16 15.67
CA ILE A 49 2.81 -5.32 16.83
C ILE A 49 3.99 -5.26 17.79
N TYR A 50 4.38 -4.04 18.15
CA TYR A 50 5.53 -3.77 19.01
C TYR A 50 5.11 -3.17 20.35
N ALA A 51 5.82 -3.58 21.40
CA ALA A 51 5.80 -2.96 22.72
C ALA A 51 7.20 -2.42 23.01
N GLY A 52 7.42 -1.15 22.66
CA GLY A 52 8.76 -0.57 22.66
C GLY A 52 9.62 -1.16 21.53
N ASP A 53 10.76 -1.74 21.88
CA ASP A 53 11.70 -2.40 20.97
C ASP A 53 11.37 -3.89 20.73
N LYS A 54 10.36 -4.43 21.41
CA LYS A 54 10.00 -5.85 21.36
C LYS A 54 8.83 -6.11 20.42
N LEU A 55 9.01 -7.02 19.47
CA LEU A 55 7.91 -7.64 18.74
C LEU A 55 7.11 -8.55 19.67
N VAL A 56 5.81 -8.28 19.84
CA VAL A 56 4.93 -9.02 20.76
C VAL A 56 3.85 -9.84 20.06
N LYS A 57 3.57 -9.52 18.78
CA LYS A 57 2.59 -10.24 17.98
C LYS A 57 2.94 -10.10 16.50
N ARG A 58 2.79 -11.18 15.72
CA ARG A 58 2.82 -11.12 14.27
C ARG A 58 1.65 -11.90 13.68
N PHE A 59 1.04 -11.34 12.64
CA PHE A 59 0.09 -12.03 11.79
C PHE A 59 0.61 -12.02 10.36
N ILE A 60 0.66 -13.17 9.71
CA ILE A 60 1.06 -13.33 8.30
C ILE A 60 -0.16 -13.71 7.45
N ASP A 61 -0.01 -13.72 6.13
CA ASP A 61 -1.10 -14.00 5.17
C ASP A 61 -2.34 -13.13 5.42
N VAL A 62 -2.13 -11.84 5.75
CA VAL A 62 -3.20 -10.88 5.97
C VAL A 62 -3.59 -10.26 4.63
N ASP A 63 -4.82 -10.52 4.17
CA ASP A 63 -5.31 -10.00 2.89
C ASP A 63 -5.45 -8.48 2.87
N LYS A 64 -5.96 -7.91 3.97
CA LYS A 64 -6.19 -6.48 4.14
C LYS A 64 -6.49 -6.12 5.58
N LEU A 65 -6.14 -4.89 5.96
CA LEU A 65 -6.70 -4.24 7.13
C LEU A 65 -7.90 -3.39 6.74
N THR A 66 -8.98 -3.53 7.51
CA THR A 66 -10.18 -2.72 7.37
C THR A 66 -10.27 -1.77 8.57
N THR A 67 -10.54 -0.50 8.30
CA THR A 67 -10.82 0.48 9.36
C THR A 67 -12.31 0.46 9.68
N ALA A 68 -12.64 0.41 10.97
CA ALA A 68 -13.99 0.56 11.46
C ALA A 68 -14.02 1.49 12.67
N THR A 69 -15.21 1.98 12.96
CA THR A 69 -15.48 2.86 14.08
C THR A 69 -16.49 2.18 14.98
N ALA A 70 -16.13 1.90 16.22
CA ALA A 70 -17.06 1.32 17.18
C ALA A 70 -18.06 2.40 17.61
N THR A 71 -19.35 2.18 17.34
CA THR A 71 -20.44 3.10 17.68
C THR A 71 -21.16 2.73 18.98
N GLY A 72 -20.80 1.59 19.59
CA GLY A 72 -21.32 1.14 20.87
C GLY A 72 -20.56 1.75 22.05
N GLY A 73 -21.24 2.51 22.90
CA GLY A 73 -20.69 3.13 24.11
C GLY A 73 -20.64 4.66 24.06
N SER A 74 -20.06 5.27 25.09
CA SER A 74 -20.00 6.74 25.25
C SER A 74 -18.98 7.44 24.35
N ALA A 75 -18.13 6.71 23.63
CA ALA A 75 -17.12 7.28 22.74
C ALA A 75 -16.89 6.42 21.49
N SER A 76 -16.92 7.08 20.34
CA SER A 76 -16.53 6.55 19.04
C SER A 76 -15.03 6.27 19.04
N ARG A 77 -14.62 5.01 18.84
CA ARG A 77 -13.20 4.63 18.74
C ARG A 77 -12.89 4.02 17.37
N PRO A 78 -11.91 4.56 16.62
CA PRO A 78 -11.40 3.92 15.42
C PRO A 78 -10.57 2.70 15.83
N TYR A 79 -10.77 1.61 15.12
CA TYR A 79 -9.98 0.40 15.22
C TYR A 79 -9.77 -0.19 13.83
N ARG A 80 -8.71 -0.97 13.68
CA ARG A 80 -8.47 -1.76 12.48
C ARG A 80 -8.63 -3.22 12.82
N PHE A 81 -9.12 -3.97 11.84
CA PHE A 81 -9.29 -5.40 11.97
C PHE A 81 -8.94 -6.11 10.66
N GLY A 82 -8.67 -7.40 10.77
CA GLY A 82 -8.33 -8.25 9.65
C GLY A 82 -8.39 -9.72 10.00
N TYR A 83 -8.02 -10.54 9.02
CA TYR A 83 -7.88 -11.98 9.17
C TYR A 83 -6.53 -12.40 8.63
N GLY A 84 -5.78 -13.15 9.41
CA GLY A 84 -4.46 -13.68 9.05
C GLY A 84 -4.08 -14.84 9.93
N ILE A 85 -2.93 -15.44 9.68
CA ILE A 85 -2.38 -16.54 10.48
C ILE A 85 -1.58 -15.95 11.63
N LEU A 86 -1.86 -16.38 12.85
CA LEU A 86 -1.05 -16.02 14.00
C LEU A 86 0.29 -16.77 13.92
N ASP A 87 1.38 -16.04 13.71
CA ASP A 87 2.75 -16.53 13.82
C ASP A 87 3.11 -16.58 15.32
N GLU A 88 2.91 -17.74 15.94
CA GLU A 88 3.00 -17.91 17.40
C GLU A 88 4.44 -17.87 17.92
N ASN A 89 5.38 -18.35 17.12
CA ASN A 89 6.81 -18.42 17.46
C ASN A 89 7.63 -17.28 16.86
N LEU A 90 6.99 -16.39 16.09
CA LEU A 90 7.58 -15.22 15.44
C LEU A 90 8.68 -15.58 14.42
N ASN A 91 8.57 -16.71 13.72
CA ASN A 91 9.55 -17.16 12.73
C ASN A 91 9.30 -16.64 11.29
N SER A 92 8.23 -15.86 11.07
CA SER A 92 7.81 -15.33 9.76
C SER A 92 7.41 -16.39 8.72
N ALA A 93 6.98 -17.58 9.18
CA ALA A 93 6.55 -18.68 8.32
C ALA A 93 5.28 -19.30 8.88
N LYS A 94 4.43 -19.80 7.99
CA LYS A 94 3.23 -20.55 8.38
C LYS A 94 3.61 -21.95 8.83
N ASP A 95 3.43 -22.23 10.11
CA ASP A 95 3.58 -23.58 10.66
C ASP A 95 2.28 -24.39 10.55
N ALA A 96 2.40 -25.72 10.50
CA ALA A 96 1.26 -26.62 10.29
C ALA A 96 0.18 -26.54 11.39
N ALA A 97 0.56 -26.13 12.59
CA ALA A 97 -0.36 -25.97 13.73
C ALA A 97 -1.05 -24.60 13.76
N GLU A 98 -0.53 -23.61 13.03
CA GLU A 98 -1.01 -22.24 13.08
C GLU A 98 -2.28 -22.06 12.25
N LYS A 99 -3.18 -21.23 12.78
CA LYS A 99 -4.52 -21.06 12.23
C LYS A 99 -4.78 -19.62 11.84
N ARG A 100 -5.65 -19.47 10.84
CA ARG A 100 -6.22 -18.18 10.48
C ARG A 100 -7.18 -17.72 11.58
N VAL A 101 -6.97 -16.51 12.07
CA VAL A 101 -7.73 -15.88 13.14
C VAL A 101 -8.23 -14.50 12.74
N TYR A 102 -9.31 -14.05 13.38
CA TYR A 102 -9.71 -12.64 13.40
C TYR A 102 -8.85 -11.91 14.43
N PHE A 103 -8.43 -10.68 14.11
CA PHE A 103 -7.78 -9.79 15.05
C PHE A 103 -8.29 -8.36 14.88
N GLU A 104 -8.23 -7.60 15.97
CA GLU A 104 -8.49 -6.16 15.98
C GLU A 104 -7.47 -5.45 16.88
N PHE A 105 -7.16 -4.21 16.54
CA PHE A 105 -6.28 -3.36 17.33
C PHE A 105 -6.66 -1.88 17.20
N SER A 106 -6.30 -1.08 18.20
CA SER A 106 -6.61 0.35 18.23
C SER A 106 -5.62 1.14 17.37
N ASP A 107 -6.14 2.08 16.59
CA ASP A 107 -5.33 2.98 15.76
C ASP A 107 -4.54 4.03 16.57
N PHE A 108 -4.88 4.26 17.85
CA PHE A 108 -4.23 5.29 18.67
C PHE A 108 -3.10 4.79 19.56
N SER A 109 -3.16 3.54 20.00
CA SER A 109 -2.31 3.04 21.08
C SER A 109 -1.49 1.81 20.74
N THR A 110 -1.64 1.29 19.52
CA THR A 110 -0.90 0.11 19.06
C THR A 110 0.24 0.58 18.18
N ASN A 111 1.49 0.29 18.57
CA ASN A 111 2.62 0.50 17.67
C ASN A 111 2.69 -0.70 16.72
N TYR A 112 2.48 -0.46 15.42
CA TYR A 112 2.43 -1.52 14.43
C TYR A 112 3.06 -1.09 13.10
N ILE A 113 3.49 -2.08 12.34
CA ILE A 113 3.79 -1.94 10.92
C ILE A 113 2.96 -3.00 10.18
N PHE A 114 2.35 -2.58 9.07
CA PHE A 114 1.70 -3.50 8.15
C PHE A 114 2.36 -3.33 6.78
N TYR A 115 2.93 -4.42 6.27
CA TYR A 115 3.74 -4.42 5.06
C TYR A 115 3.53 -5.73 4.28
N GLU A 116 3.95 -5.75 3.02
CA GLU A 116 3.91 -6.95 2.19
C GLU A 116 5.16 -7.80 2.41
N SER A 117 5.00 -9.11 2.63
CA SER A 117 6.14 -10.03 2.66
C SER A 117 6.82 -10.07 1.28
N PRO A 118 8.15 -9.79 1.19
CA PRO A 118 8.88 -9.88 -0.08
C PRO A 118 9.20 -11.33 -0.49
N ARG A 119 8.73 -12.31 0.28
CA ARG A 119 8.95 -13.75 0.10
C ARG A 119 7.63 -14.48 0.06
#